data_AF-A0A3S3PIR4-F1
#
_entry.id   AF-A0A3S3PIR4-F1
#
_cell.length_a   1.000
_cell.length_b   1.000
_cell.length_c   1.000
_cell.angle_alpha   90.00
_cell.angle_beta   90.00
_cell.angle_gamma   90.00
#
_symmetry.space_group_name_H-M   'P 1'
#
loop_
_entity.id
_entity.type
_entity.pdbx_description
1 polymer ?
#
loop_
_entity_poly.entity_id
_entity_poly.type
_entity_poly.pdbx_seq_one_letter_code
_entity_poly.pdbx_strand_id
1 'polypeptide(L)'
;MLQYSSIGNVVKKYYNVTYVDVNWTAIMSCVSEIIFFYPIAKFIDYYGIRNSMLLATFFLTFGGCLKLMAVNRDLFWLLLVGQIFPRTIWFKTEEAALVMGIANGFFMLGADTDFVLPIIFKNSTAVQTKAKFFYIAIIITVSCAILFLLTLLYVVDKPPSHPSQAANNRESNGHHSLRVLLKNKNFILLTICFSLIVGSAQSFAVTLNQAVLKTFSNDQNALSIAGILAISCGIPGSLISSLIAKKYSNYRYMDSIEMVALFIHCRNWLFNECVFCVDA
;
A
#
# COMPACT_ATOMS: atom_id res chain seq x y z
N MET A 1 1.56 -5.49 1.62
CA MET A 1 2.40 -4.70 0.69
C MET A 1 3.85 -4.69 1.16
N LEU A 2 4.06 -4.65 2.48
CA LEU A 2 5.37 -4.65 3.11
C LEU A 2 5.86 -6.06 3.46
N GLN A 3 5.04 -7.10 3.22
CA GLN A 3 5.31 -8.51 3.51
C GLN A 3 6.76 -8.97 3.32
N TYR A 4 7.44 -8.59 2.23
CA TYR A 4 8.82 -9.02 1.98
C TYR A 4 9.85 -8.03 2.54
N SER A 5 9.54 -6.74 2.54
CA SER A 5 10.40 -5.68 3.09
C SER A 5 10.47 -5.74 4.61
N SER A 6 9.39 -6.11 5.31
CA SER A 6 9.35 -6.25 6.77
C SER A 6 10.28 -7.35 7.27
N ILE A 7 10.50 -8.40 6.47
CA ILE A 7 11.43 -9.51 6.72
C ILE A 7 12.58 -9.53 5.72
N GLY A 8 13.08 -8.35 5.32
CA GLY A 8 14.09 -8.22 4.29
C GLY A 8 15.35 -9.04 4.55
N ASN A 9 15.82 -9.12 5.80
CA ASN A 9 16.93 -9.98 6.21
C ASN A 9 16.70 -11.48 5.92
N VAL A 10 15.47 -11.98 6.11
CA VAL A 10 15.09 -13.38 5.85
C VAL A 10 15.02 -13.64 4.35
N VAL A 11 14.40 -12.73 3.60
CA VAL A 11 14.27 -12.84 2.13
C VAL A 11 15.66 -12.78 1.47
N LYS A 12 16.50 -11.84 1.90
CA LYS A 12 17.91 -11.72 1.51
C LYS A 12 18.65 -13.05 1.68
N LYS A 13 18.55 -13.66 2.86
CA LYS A 13 19.24 -14.93 3.19
C LYS A 13 18.65 -16.13 2.44
N TYR A 14 17.34 -16.14 2.18
CA TYR A 14 16.67 -17.28 1.55
C TYR A 14 16.85 -17.31 0.02
N TYR A 15 16.66 -16.17 -0.65
CA TYR A 15 16.77 -16.03 -2.11
C TYR A 15 18.17 -15.64 -2.59
N ASN A 16 19.10 -15.36 -1.67
CA ASN A 16 20.46 -14.90 -1.97
C ASN A 16 20.50 -13.62 -2.82
N VAL A 17 19.59 -12.68 -2.51
CA VAL A 17 19.42 -11.38 -3.20
C VAL A 17 19.93 -10.23 -2.35
N THR A 18 19.98 -9.01 -2.88
CA THR A 18 20.34 -7.80 -2.12
C THR A 18 19.14 -7.16 -1.43
N TYR A 19 19.36 -6.27 -0.46
CA TYR A 19 18.26 -5.49 0.14
C TYR A 19 17.55 -4.60 -0.90
N VAL A 20 18.27 -4.13 -1.92
CA VAL A 20 17.70 -3.33 -3.02
C VAL A 20 16.67 -4.15 -3.79
N ASP A 21 16.97 -5.41 -4.09
CA ASP A 21 16.04 -6.31 -4.79
C ASP A 21 14.78 -6.58 -3.96
N VAL A 22 14.94 -6.76 -2.64
CA VAL A 22 13.79 -6.90 -1.74
C VAL A 22 12.94 -5.64 -1.74
N ASN A 23 13.56 -4.46 -1.70
CA ASN A 23 12.83 -3.18 -1.70
C ASN A 23 12.05 -2.97 -3.00
N TRP A 24 12.56 -3.46 -4.13
CA TRP A 24 11.83 -3.46 -5.40
C TRP A 24 10.50 -4.21 -5.35
N THR A 25 10.34 -5.21 -4.48
CA THR A 25 9.05 -5.92 -4.34
C THR A 25 7.92 -5.01 -3.86
N ALA A 26 8.22 -4.04 -2.99
CA ALA A 26 7.28 -3.05 -2.52
C ALA A 26 7.10 -1.92 -3.55
N ILE A 27 8.20 -1.43 -4.12
CA ILE A 27 8.19 -0.35 -5.13
C ILE A 27 7.39 -0.76 -6.38
N MET A 28 7.51 -2.00 -6.84
CA MET A 28 6.75 -2.51 -7.99
C MET A 28 5.24 -2.47 -7.76
N SER A 29 4.80 -2.68 -6.51
CA SER A 29 3.37 -2.53 -6.16
C SER A 29 2.94 -1.07 -6.31
N CYS A 30 3.72 -0.11 -5.80
CA CYS A 30 3.42 1.32 -5.92
C CYS A 30 3.37 1.78 -7.38
N VAL A 31 4.39 1.42 -8.16
CA VAL A 31 4.52 1.81 -9.57
C VAL A 31 3.34 1.30 -10.37
N SER A 32 2.93 0.06 -10.11
CA SER A 32 1.80 -0.55 -10.81
C SER A 32 0.49 0.14 -10.48
N GLU A 33 0.25 0.51 -9.21
CA GLU A 33 -0.93 1.29 -8.83
C GLU A 33 -1.00 2.64 -9.56
N ILE A 34 0.13 3.34 -9.71
CA ILE A 34 0.19 4.61 -10.46
C ILE A 34 -0.12 4.39 -11.94
N ILE A 35 0.46 3.37 -12.57
CA ILE A 35 0.27 3.07 -14.00
C ILE A 35 -1.17 2.65 -14.28
N PHE A 36 -1.72 1.75 -13.46
CA PHE A 36 -3.06 1.18 -13.66
C PHE A 36 -4.19 2.07 -13.12
N PHE A 37 -3.89 3.12 -12.37
CA PHE A 37 -4.90 4.05 -11.83
C PHE A 37 -5.86 4.57 -12.91
N TYR A 38 -5.32 5.13 -14.00
CA TYR A 38 -6.15 5.70 -15.06
C TYR A 38 -6.93 4.65 -15.88
N PRO A 39 -6.31 3.53 -16.31
CA PRO A 39 -7.04 2.42 -16.92
C PRO A 39 -8.18 1.88 -16.05
N ILE A 40 -7.95 1.70 -14.75
CA ILE A 40 -8.97 1.20 -13.81
C ILE A 40 -10.10 2.22 -13.65
N ALA A 41 -9.78 3.51 -13.53
CA ALA A 41 -10.79 4.56 -13.44
C ALA A 41 -11.71 4.57 -14.66
N LYS A 42 -11.14 4.47 -15.87
CA LYS A 42 -11.94 4.32 -17.10
C LYS A 42 -12.77 3.04 -17.12
N PHE A 43 -12.18 1.92 -16.69
CA PHE A 43 -12.89 0.65 -16.66
C PHE A 43 -14.11 0.70 -15.73
N ILE A 44 -14.00 1.38 -14.58
CA ILE A 44 -15.12 1.63 -13.66
C ILE A 44 -16.20 2.47 -14.34
N ASP A 45 -15.83 3.53 -15.06
CA ASP A 45 -16.79 4.41 -15.75
C ASP A 45 -17.54 3.67 -16.88
N TYR A 46 -16.88 2.77 -17.63
CA TYR A 46 -17.50 2.04 -18.75
C TYR A 46 -18.26 0.78 -18.35
N TYR A 47 -17.70 -0.04 -17.45
CA TYR A 47 -18.22 -1.37 -17.13
C TYR A 47 -18.90 -1.43 -15.75
N GLY A 48 -18.91 -0.33 -15.02
CA GLY A 48 -19.50 -0.24 -13.69
C GLY A 48 -18.62 -0.80 -12.58
N ILE A 49 -19.06 -0.57 -11.34
CA ILE A 49 -18.29 -0.88 -10.13
C ILE A 49 -18.17 -2.40 -9.94
N ARG A 50 -19.21 -3.20 -10.18
CA ARG A 50 -19.16 -4.65 -9.95
C ARG A 50 -18.10 -5.34 -10.81
N ASN A 51 -18.11 -5.09 -12.11
CA ASN A 51 -17.14 -5.69 -13.03
C ASN A 51 -15.71 -5.27 -12.68
N SER A 52 -15.51 -4.01 -12.26
CA SER A 52 -14.20 -3.56 -11.79
C SER A 52 -13.74 -4.25 -10.50
N MET A 53 -14.66 -4.50 -9.55
CA MET A 53 -14.37 -5.22 -8.31
C MET A 53 -14.03 -6.68 -8.56
N LEU A 54 -14.76 -7.34 -9.46
CA LEU A 54 -14.47 -8.71 -9.90
C LEU A 54 -13.10 -8.80 -10.57
N LEU A 55 -12.78 -7.85 -11.45
CA LEU A 55 -11.48 -7.83 -12.12
C LEU A 55 -10.33 -7.60 -11.13
N ALA A 56 -10.48 -6.68 -10.19
CA ALA A 56 -9.48 -6.41 -9.15
C ALA A 56 -9.27 -7.61 -8.22
N THR A 57 -10.35 -8.27 -7.77
CA THR A 57 -10.26 -9.45 -6.90
C THR A 57 -9.75 -10.68 -7.64
N PHE A 58 -10.02 -10.81 -8.95
CA PHE A 58 -9.39 -11.80 -9.81
C PHE A 58 -7.88 -11.59 -9.89
N PHE A 59 -7.42 -10.38 -10.19
CA PHE A 59 -5.99 -10.05 -10.25
C PHE A 59 -5.28 -10.23 -8.91
N LEU A 60 -5.95 -9.92 -7.80
CA LEU A 60 -5.45 -10.17 -6.46
C LEU A 60 -5.24 -11.68 -6.20
N THR A 61 -6.21 -12.51 -6.59
CA THR A 61 -6.14 -13.97 -6.45
C THR A 61 -5.07 -14.56 -7.37
N PHE A 62 -5.00 -14.08 -8.61
CA PHE A 62 -3.97 -14.48 -9.58
C PHE A 62 -2.56 -14.16 -9.08
N GLY A 63 -2.34 -12.97 -8.51
CA GLY A 63 -1.09 -12.60 -7.86
C GLY A 63 -0.74 -13.52 -6.68
N GLY A 64 -1.74 -13.96 -5.91
CA GLY A 64 -1.59 -14.98 -4.86
C GLY A 64 -1.10 -16.33 -5.41
N CYS A 65 -1.72 -16.81 -6.49
CA CYS A 65 -1.31 -18.04 -7.17
C CYS A 65 0.14 -17.96 -7.68
N LEU A 66 0.55 -16.82 -8.25
CA LEU A 66 1.94 -16.61 -8.66
C LEU A 66 2.91 -16.68 -7.48
N LYS A 67 2.53 -16.13 -6.31
CA LYS A 67 3.34 -16.24 -5.09
C LYS A 67 3.50 -17.67 -4.60
N LEU A 68 2.49 -18.53 -4.76
CA LEU A 68 2.59 -19.96 -4.45
C LEU A 68 3.61 -20.67 -5.32
N MET A 69 3.65 -20.33 -6.61
CA MET A 69 4.64 -20.87 -7.55
C MET A 69 6.05 -20.35 -7.28
N ALA A 70 6.16 -19.11 -6.81
CA ALA A 70 7.42 -18.41 -6.58
C ALA A 70 8.15 -18.79 -5.27
N VAL A 71 7.71 -19.83 -4.55
CA VAL A 71 8.31 -20.28 -3.29
C VAL A 71 9.73 -20.87 -3.48
N ASN A 72 10.08 -21.31 -4.69
CA ASN A 72 11.44 -21.80 -4.96
C ASN A 72 12.46 -20.65 -5.04
N ARG A 73 13.68 -20.91 -4.58
CA ARG A 73 14.76 -19.91 -4.45
C ARG A 73 15.13 -19.19 -5.76
N ASP A 74 14.97 -19.84 -6.90
CA ASP A 74 15.36 -19.25 -8.20
C ASP A 74 14.23 -18.40 -8.84
N LEU A 75 13.04 -18.39 -8.23
CA LEU A 75 11.84 -17.75 -8.77
C LEU A 75 11.55 -16.38 -8.12
N PHE A 76 12.57 -15.70 -7.60
CA PHE A 76 12.40 -14.36 -7.04
C PHE A 76 11.80 -13.36 -8.05
N TRP A 77 12.15 -13.48 -9.32
CA TRP A 77 11.57 -12.65 -10.39
C TRP A 77 10.05 -12.82 -10.50
N LEU A 78 9.53 -14.03 -10.23
CA LEU A 78 8.09 -14.31 -10.28
C LEU A 78 7.35 -13.62 -9.12
N LEU A 79 8.02 -13.40 -7.99
CA LEU A 79 7.49 -12.55 -6.92
C LEU A 79 7.32 -11.11 -7.38
N LEU A 80 8.31 -10.56 -8.10
CA LEU A 80 8.22 -9.20 -8.64
C LEU A 80 7.05 -9.07 -9.63
N VAL A 81 6.87 -10.06 -10.52
CA VAL A 81 5.75 -10.08 -11.47
C VAL A 81 4.40 -10.15 -10.75
N GLY A 82 4.29 -10.96 -9.69
CA GLY A 82 3.08 -11.05 -8.88
C GLY A 82 2.70 -9.75 -8.16
N GLN A 83 3.63 -8.80 -8.01
CA GLN A 83 3.37 -7.50 -7.40
C GLN A 83 2.85 -6.45 -8.41
N ILE A 84 2.90 -6.74 -9.71
CA ILE A 84 2.46 -5.80 -10.77
C ILE A 84 0.93 -5.70 -10.84
N PHE A 85 0.23 -6.73 -10.39
CA PHE A 85 -1.22 -6.80 -10.52
C PHE A 85 -1.92 -5.79 -9.58
N PRO A 86 -2.82 -4.95 -10.11
CA PRO A 86 -3.47 -3.90 -9.33
C PRO A 86 -4.44 -4.49 -8.31
N ARG A 87 -4.51 -3.87 -7.13
CA ARG A 87 -5.32 -4.34 -5.99
C ARG A 87 -6.40 -3.36 -5.56
N THR A 88 -6.37 -2.14 -6.08
CA THR A 88 -7.22 -1.03 -5.61
C THR A 88 -8.47 -0.90 -6.46
N ILE A 89 -9.60 -0.69 -5.79
CA ILE A 89 -10.87 -0.28 -6.41
C ILE A 89 -11.15 1.15 -5.97
N TRP A 90 -11.60 2.00 -6.89
CA TRP A 90 -11.97 3.38 -6.58
C TRP A 90 -13.48 3.52 -6.35
N PHE A 91 -13.87 4.16 -5.25
CA PHE A 91 -15.28 4.44 -4.94
C PHE A 91 -15.62 5.91 -5.25
N LYS A 92 -16.68 6.12 -6.03
CA LYS A 92 -17.24 7.44 -6.33
C LYS A 92 -18.58 7.60 -5.58
N THR A 93 -18.54 8.05 -4.34
CA THR A 93 -19.72 8.30 -3.50
C THR A 93 -19.61 9.64 -2.78
N GLU A 94 -20.73 10.20 -2.33
CA GLU A 94 -20.75 11.43 -1.50
C GLU A 94 -20.04 11.22 -0.15
N GLU A 95 -20.05 9.97 0.34
CA GLU A 95 -19.30 9.50 1.50
C GLU A 95 -17.89 8.98 1.15
N ALA A 96 -17.36 9.30 -0.05
CA ALA A 96 -16.09 8.76 -0.52
C ALA A 96 -14.94 9.04 0.46
N ALA A 97 -14.90 10.22 1.10
CA ALA A 97 -13.85 10.53 2.07
C ALA A 97 -13.84 9.54 3.24
N LEU A 98 -15.01 9.27 3.84
CA LEU A 98 -15.14 8.35 4.97
C LEU A 98 -14.87 6.91 4.55
N VAL A 99 -15.41 6.46 3.41
CA VAL A 99 -15.15 5.11 2.87
C VAL A 99 -13.67 4.90 2.61
N MET A 100 -12.99 5.89 2.03
CA MET A 100 -11.54 5.84 1.80
C MET A 100 -10.75 5.87 3.11
N GLY A 101 -11.20 6.62 4.12
CA GLY A 101 -10.61 6.60 5.47
C GLY A 101 -10.68 5.22 6.12
N ILE A 102 -11.84 4.58 6.09
CA ILE A 102 -12.01 3.20 6.59
C ILE A 102 -11.13 2.22 5.80
N ALA A 103 -11.14 2.30 4.47
CA ALA A 103 -10.32 1.44 3.62
C ALA A 103 -8.82 1.59 3.92
N ASN A 104 -8.36 2.83 4.12
CA ASN A 104 -6.97 3.11 4.50
C ASN A 104 -6.65 2.59 5.90
N GLY A 105 -7.59 2.67 6.85
CA GLY A 105 -7.44 2.05 8.18
C GLY A 105 -7.24 0.53 8.11
N PHE A 106 -8.03 -0.18 7.29
CA PHE A 106 -7.82 -1.61 7.06
C PHE A 106 -6.50 -1.92 6.33
N PHE A 107 -6.09 -1.07 5.40
CA PHE A 107 -4.79 -1.20 4.74
C PHE A 107 -3.64 -1.06 5.74
N MET A 108 -3.71 -0.10 6.67
CA MET A 108 -2.74 0.07 7.76
C MET A 108 -2.73 -1.15 8.70
N LEU A 109 -3.88 -1.69 9.07
CA LEU A 109 -3.96 -2.95 9.85
C LEU A 109 -3.28 -4.13 9.13
N GLY A 110 -3.48 -4.23 7.81
CA GLY A 110 -2.76 -5.20 6.99
C GLY A 110 -1.24 -4.99 7.02
N ALA A 111 -0.80 -3.73 6.94
CA ALA A 111 0.62 -3.39 7.02
C ALA A 111 1.21 -3.67 8.43
N ASP A 112 0.44 -3.47 9.51
CA ASP A 112 0.84 -3.86 10.88
C ASP A 112 1.08 -5.37 10.98
N THR A 113 0.19 -6.19 10.39
CA THR A 113 0.37 -7.64 10.39
C THR A 113 1.62 -8.10 9.61
N ASP A 114 2.05 -7.35 8.58
CA ASP A 114 3.32 -7.62 7.88
C ASP A 114 4.53 -7.50 8.84
N PHE A 115 4.47 -6.67 9.90
CA PHE A 115 5.51 -6.52 10.92
C PHE A 115 5.46 -7.52 12.08
N VAL A 116 4.49 -8.44 12.08
CA VAL A 116 4.52 -9.63 12.96
C VAL A 116 5.41 -10.74 12.36
N LEU A 117 5.59 -10.73 11.04
CA LEU A 117 6.38 -11.73 10.30
C LEU A 117 7.82 -11.90 10.82
N PRO A 118 8.58 -10.85 11.21
CA PRO A 118 9.94 -11.04 11.73
C PRO A 118 9.98 -11.98 12.93
N ILE A 119 9.02 -11.90 13.86
CA ILE A 119 8.92 -12.83 14.99
C ILE A 119 8.65 -14.26 14.52
N ILE A 120 7.75 -14.43 13.55
CA ILE A 120 7.40 -15.75 12.99
C ILE A 120 8.61 -16.41 12.32
N PHE A 121 9.45 -15.64 11.64
CA PHE A 121 10.64 -16.14 10.95
C PHE A 121 11.90 -16.20 11.83
N LYS A 122 11.79 -15.89 13.12
CA LYS A 122 12.91 -15.94 14.06
C LYS A 122 13.57 -17.31 14.12
N ASN A 123 14.91 -17.29 14.00
CA ASN A 123 15.79 -18.46 14.02
C ASN A 123 15.38 -19.59 13.07
N SER A 124 14.66 -19.28 11.98
CA SER A 124 14.16 -20.30 11.06
C SER A 124 15.28 -20.83 10.16
N THR A 125 15.35 -22.15 10.00
CA THR A 125 16.25 -22.78 9.02
C THR A 125 15.74 -22.54 7.59
N ALA A 126 16.57 -22.82 6.57
CA ALA A 126 16.17 -22.67 5.17
C ALA A 126 14.92 -23.52 4.82
N VAL A 127 14.85 -24.74 5.33
CA VAL A 127 13.72 -25.66 5.11
C VAL A 127 12.45 -25.12 5.79
N GLN A 128 12.56 -24.67 7.04
CA GLN A 128 11.44 -24.08 7.77
C GLN A 128 10.96 -22.78 7.12
N THR A 129 11.88 -21.97 6.60
CA THR A 129 11.57 -20.70 5.90
C THR A 129 10.77 -20.97 4.63
N LYS A 130 11.14 -22.01 3.85
CA LYS A 130 10.36 -22.45 2.68
C LYS A 130 8.94 -22.84 3.05
N ALA A 131 8.79 -23.69 4.08
CA ALA A 131 7.49 -24.14 4.54
C ALA A 131 6.62 -22.97 5.03
N LYS A 132 7.18 -22.06 5.83
CA LYS A 132 6.48 -20.85 6.31
C LYS A 132 6.06 -19.94 5.16
N PHE A 133 6.91 -19.71 4.16
CA PHE A 133 6.52 -18.96 2.96
C PHE A 133 5.37 -19.62 2.21
N PHE A 134 5.39 -20.95 2.06
CA PHE A 134 4.31 -21.69 1.42
C PHE A 134 3.00 -21.56 2.20
N TYR A 135 3.01 -21.76 3.52
CA TYR A 135 1.81 -21.61 4.36
C TYR A 135 1.23 -20.20 4.30
N ILE A 136 2.07 -19.16 4.40
CA ILE A 136 1.61 -17.77 4.32
C ILE A 136 1.03 -17.47 2.93
N ALA A 137 1.68 -17.94 1.86
CA ALA A 137 1.17 -17.76 0.51
C ALA A 137 -0.18 -18.48 0.30
N ILE A 138 -0.38 -19.66 0.89
CA ILE A 138 -1.67 -20.36 0.87
C ILE A 138 -2.73 -19.53 1.59
N ILE A 139 -2.45 -19.09 2.82
CA ILE A 139 -3.40 -18.32 3.63
C ILE A 139 -3.84 -17.07 2.88
N ILE A 140 -2.89 -16.33 2.30
CA ILE A 140 -3.20 -15.13 1.50
C ILE A 140 -4.04 -15.50 0.27
N THR A 141 -3.65 -16.52 -0.48
CA THR A 141 -4.35 -16.90 -1.72
C THR A 141 -5.77 -17.37 -1.45
N VAL A 142 -5.96 -18.20 -0.41
CA VAL A 142 -7.29 -18.66 0.03
C VAL A 142 -8.14 -17.47 0.50
N SER A 143 -7.56 -16.55 1.27
CA SER A 143 -8.28 -15.35 1.71
C SER A 143 -8.72 -14.48 0.52
N CYS A 144 -7.86 -14.31 -0.48
CA CYS A 144 -8.18 -13.57 -1.71
C CYS A 144 -9.25 -14.29 -2.55
N ALA A 145 -9.18 -15.62 -2.65
CA ALA A 145 -10.17 -16.43 -3.34
C ALA A 145 -11.55 -16.36 -2.66
N ILE A 146 -11.60 -16.37 -1.32
CA ILE A 146 -12.83 -16.15 -0.55
C ILE A 146 -13.39 -14.76 -0.85
N LEU A 147 -12.55 -13.71 -0.85
CA LEU A 147 -13.00 -12.35 -1.19
C LEU A 147 -13.51 -12.25 -2.63
N PHE A 148 -12.88 -12.95 -3.58
CA PHE A 148 -13.36 -13.06 -4.96
C PHE A 148 -14.74 -13.73 -5.02
N LEU A 149 -14.93 -14.84 -4.31
CA LEU A 149 -16.22 -15.52 -4.23
C LEU A 149 -17.30 -14.65 -3.57
N LEU A 150 -16.98 -13.97 -2.46
CA LEU A 150 -17.90 -13.05 -1.80
C LEU A 150 -18.26 -11.88 -2.72
N THR A 151 -17.30 -11.36 -3.49
CA THR A 151 -17.55 -10.32 -4.48
C THR A 151 -18.51 -10.81 -5.56
N LEU A 152 -18.33 -12.05 -6.02
CA LEU A 152 -19.20 -12.69 -7.03
C LEU A 152 -20.63 -12.87 -6.52
N LEU A 153 -20.80 -13.29 -5.26
CA LEU A 153 -22.11 -13.60 -4.68
C LEU A 153 -22.87 -12.37 -4.16
N TYR A 154 -22.19 -11.43 -3.51
CA TYR A 154 -22.83 -10.33 -2.79
C TYR A 154 -22.76 -8.98 -3.51
N VAL A 155 -21.78 -8.75 -4.37
CA VAL A 155 -21.72 -7.48 -5.11
C VAL A 155 -22.68 -7.56 -6.27
N VAL A 156 -23.84 -6.95 -6.07
CA VAL A 156 -24.85 -6.73 -7.11
C VAL A 156 -24.55 -5.38 -7.77
N ASP A 157 -24.74 -5.31 -9.09
CA ASP A 157 -24.70 -4.03 -9.78
C ASP A 157 -25.73 -3.10 -9.15
N LYS A 158 -25.32 -1.88 -8.79
CA LYS A 158 -26.26 -0.90 -8.26
C LYS A 158 -27.40 -0.69 -9.28
N PRO A 159 -28.66 -0.52 -8.82
CA PRO A 159 -29.76 -0.18 -9.70
C PRO A 159 -29.48 1.15 -10.43
N PRO A 160 -30.08 1.35 -11.62
CA PRO A 160 -29.76 2.43 -12.58
C PRO A 160 -30.25 3.82 -12.16
N SER A 161 -30.25 4.15 -10.86
CA SER A 161 -30.61 5.49 -10.37
C SER A 161 -29.42 6.17 -9.71
N HIS A 162 -28.98 7.29 -10.30
CA HIS A 162 -27.89 8.13 -9.82
C HIS A 162 -28.21 8.65 -8.40
N PRO A 163 -27.31 8.57 -7.42
CA PRO A 163 -27.67 8.89 -6.04
C PRO A 163 -27.86 10.39 -5.77
N SER A 164 -27.37 11.32 -6.63
CA SER A 164 -27.49 12.74 -6.28
C SER A 164 -27.17 13.75 -7.39
N GLN A 165 -27.55 15.01 -7.11
CA GLN A 165 -27.25 16.22 -7.89
C GLN A 165 -25.74 16.46 -8.13
N ALA A 166 -24.85 15.92 -7.29
CA ALA A 166 -23.40 16.03 -7.48
C ALA A 166 -22.86 15.14 -8.61
N ALA A 167 -23.52 14.01 -8.91
CA ALA A 167 -23.23 13.21 -10.10
C ALA A 167 -23.70 13.95 -11.37
N ASN A 168 -24.87 14.59 -11.30
CA ASN A 168 -25.48 15.34 -12.40
C ASN A 168 -24.66 16.59 -12.79
N ASN A 169 -24.14 17.33 -11.80
CA ASN A 169 -23.26 18.49 -12.03
C ASN A 169 -21.85 18.14 -12.57
N ARG A 170 -21.45 16.86 -12.52
CA ARG A 170 -20.17 16.39 -13.09
C ARG A 170 -20.32 15.82 -14.50
N GLU A 171 -21.48 15.29 -14.86
CA GLU A 171 -21.78 14.98 -16.27
C GLU A 171 -21.95 16.27 -17.09
N SER A 172 -22.48 17.35 -16.51
CA SER A 172 -22.55 18.66 -17.17
C SER A 172 -21.18 19.34 -17.34
N ASN A 173 -20.26 19.13 -16.38
CA ASN A 173 -18.85 19.52 -16.49
C ASN A 173 -18.07 18.38 -17.17
N GLY A 174 -18.30 18.22 -18.47
CA GLY A 174 -17.83 17.10 -19.28
C GLY A 174 -16.36 16.70 -19.05
N HIS A 175 -16.02 15.46 -19.41
CA HIS A 175 -14.71 14.82 -19.25
C HIS A 175 -13.52 15.79 -19.40
N HIS A 176 -13.06 16.36 -18.28
CA HIS A 176 -11.84 17.16 -18.30
C HIS A 176 -10.67 16.22 -18.60
N SER A 177 -10.07 16.39 -19.77
CA SER A 177 -8.90 15.62 -20.18
C SER A 177 -7.80 15.76 -19.12
N LEU A 178 -7.06 14.69 -18.83
CA LEU A 178 -5.84 14.70 -17.99
C LEU A 178 -4.91 15.88 -18.34
N ARG A 179 -4.88 16.29 -19.61
CA ARG A 179 -4.13 17.47 -20.08
C ARG A 179 -4.54 18.78 -19.41
N VAL A 180 -5.81 18.96 -19.06
CA VAL A 180 -6.31 20.18 -18.40
C VAL A 180 -5.82 20.23 -16.95
N LEU A 181 -5.87 19.08 -16.25
CA LEU A 181 -5.34 18.94 -14.90
C LEU A 181 -3.83 19.19 -14.86
N LEU A 182 -3.08 18.58 -15.79
CA LEU A 182 -1.63 18.72 -15.92
C LEU A 182 -1.16 20.12 -16.38
N LYS A 183 -2.08 21.00 -16.80
CA LYS A 183 -1.76 22.41 -17.09
C LYS A 183 -1.98 23.32 -15.88
N ASN A 184 -2.69 22.85 -14.84
CA ASN A 184 -2.98 23.65 -13.66
C ASN A 184 -1.80 23.59 -12.67
N LYS A 185 -1.08 24.70 -12.52
CA LYS A 185 0.07 24.80 -11.60
C LYS A 185 -0.27 24.44 -10.15
N ASN A 186 -1.46 24.80 -9.66
CA ASN A 186 -1.89 24.45 -8.31
C ASN A 186 -2.09 22.94 -8.15
N PHE A 187 -2.63 22.28 -9.18
CA PHE A 187 -2.79 20.83 -9.17
C PHE A 187 -1.43 20.13 -9.19
N ILE A 188 -0.51 20.55 -10.06
CA ILE A 188 0.85 19.99 -10.13
C ILE A 188 1.57 20.15 -8.78
N LEU A 189 1.52 21.35 -8.18
CA LEU A 189 2.15 21.61 -6.89
C LEU A 189 1.58 20.69 -5.80
N LEU A 190 0.25 20.58 -5.72
CA LEU A 190 -0.42 19.72 -4.76
C LEU A 190 -0.03 18.24 -4.96
N THR A 191 0.00 17.77 -6.21
CA THR A 191 0.41 16.39 -6.53
C THR A 191 1.86 16.12 -6.14
N ILE A 192 2.77 17.07 -6.36
CA ILE A 192 4.18 16.93 -5.94
C ILE A 192 4.27 16.84 -4.43
N CYS A 193 3.62 17.75 -3.69
CA CYS A 193 3.60 17.73 -2.23
C CYS A 193 3.07 16.39 -1.72
N PHE A 194 1.89 15.97 -2.18
CA PHE A 194 1.29 14.69 -1.80
C PHE A 194 2.18 13.49 -2.13
N SER A 195 2.84 13.50 -3.29
CA SER A 195 3.75 12.41 -3.70
C SER A 195 4.99 12.34 -2.81
N LEU A 196 5.52 13.48 -2.36
CA LEU A 196 6.63 13.53 -1.40
C LEU A 196 6.20 13.00 -0.03
N ILE A 197 4.98 13.33 0.41
CA ILE A 197 4.41 12.82 1.67
C ILE A 197 4.31 11.30 1.63
N VAL A 198 3.59 10.76 0.65
CA VAL A 198 3.36 9.31 0.53
C VAL A 198 4.67 8.58 0.23
N GLY A 199 5.50 9.12 -0.65
CA GLY A 199 6.78 8.51 -1.04
C GLY A 199 7.78 8.43 0.11
N SER A 200 7.86 9.46 0.96
CA SER A 200 8.73 9.44 2.14
C SER A 200 8.25 8.43 3.19
N ALA A 201 6.95 8.41 3.50
CA ALA A 201 6.35 7.43 4.42
C ALA A 201 6.58 5.98 3.92
N GLN A 202 6.38 5.74 2.62
CA GLN A 202 6.61 4.44 2.01
C GLN A 202 8.09 4.03 2.04
N SER A 203 9.00 4.97 1.76
CA SER A 203 10.45 4.71 1.80
C SER A 203 10.88 4.31 3.21
N PHE A 204 10.43 5.04 4.23
CA PHE A 204 10.67 4.71 5.63
C PHE A 204 10.22 3.28 5.94
N ALA A 205 8.98 2.92 5.61
CA ALA A 205 8.41 1.60 5.87
C ALA A 205 9.19 0.46 5.20
N VAL A 206 9.63 0.65 3.95
CA VAL A 206 10.40 -0.35 3.19
C VAL A 206 11.80 -0.54 3.77
N THR A 207 12.45 0.54 4.21
CA THR A 207 13.82 0.49 4.74
C THR A 207 13.90 0.16 6.23
N LEU A 208 12.76 0.06 6.93
CA LEU A 208 12.74 -0.11 8.38
C LEU A 208 13.48 -1.38 8.84
N ASN A 209 13.33 -2.50 8.12
CA ASN A 209 14.02 -3.76 8.44
C ASN A 209 15.54 -3.59 8.46
N GLN A 210 16.12 -3.04 7.39
CA GLN A 210 17.56 -2.86 7.27
C GLN A 210 18.09 -1.80 8.25
N ALA A 211 17.32 -0.75 8.54
CA ALA A 211 17.71 0.30 9.49
C ALA A 211 17.77 -0.23 10.92
N VAL A 212 16.70 -0.89 11.40
CA VAL A 212 16.65 -1.41 12.78
C VAL A 212 17.67 -2.50 13.01
N LEU A 213 17.84 -3.45 12.07
CA LEU A 213 18.78 -4.55 12.24
C LEU A 213 20.25 -4.13 12.09
N LYS A 214 20.53 -2.95 11.52
CA LYS A 214 21.86 -2.34 11.51
C LYS A 214 22.22 -1.77 12.89
N THR A 215 21.27 -1.15 13.58
CA THR A 215 21.48 -0.54 14.90
C THR A 215 21.36 -1.55 16.04
N PHE A 216 20.40 -2.47 15.95
CA PHE A 216 20.14 -3.52 16.94
C PHE A 216 20.43 -4.88 16.31
N SER A 217 21.66 -5.36 16.51
CA SER A 217 22.22 -6.58 15.92
C SER A 217 21.25 -7.77 16.00
N ASN A 218 20.53 -8.02 14.91
CA ASN A 218 19.62 -9.15 14.71
C ASN A 218 18.43 -9.24 15.71
N ASP A 219 18.02 -8.12 16.32
CA ASP A 219 16.83 -8.10 17.19
C ASP A 219 15.53 -7.95 16.38
N GLN A 220 14.97 -9.10 16.01
CA GLN A 220 13.70 -9.17 15.29
C GLN A 220 12.48 -8.77 16.15
N ASN A 221 12.60 -8.83 17.49
CA ASN A 221 11.53 -8.37 18.37
C ASN A 221 11.47 -6.84 18.36
N ALA A 222 12.62 -6.18 18.51
CA ALA A 222 12.72 -4.73 18.40
C ALA A 222 12.22 -4.22 17.03
N LEU A 223 12.58 -4.89 15.93
CA LEU A 223 12.07 -4.59 14.60
C LEU A 223 10.54 -4.67 14.52
N SER A 224 9.96 -5.74 15.06
CA SER A 224 8.51 -5.96 14.99
C SER A 224 7.77 -4.90 15.81
N ILE A 225 8.26 -4.59 17.02
CA ILE A 225 7.68 -3.56 17.90
C ILE A 225 7.79 -2.18 17.23
N ALA A 226 8.95 -1.82 16.69
CA ALA A 226 9.16 -0.54 16.01
C ALA A 226 8.24 -0.38 14.80
N GLY A 227 8.09 -1.42 13.97
CA GLY A 227 7.21 -1.40 12.80
C GLY A 227 5.73 -1.25 13.16
N ILE A 228 5.25 -2.04 14.13
CA ILE A 228 3.86 -1.98 14.59
C ILE A 228 3.56 -0.61 15.22
N LEU A 229 4.45 -0.07 16.05
CA LEU A 229 4.24 1.27 16.64
C LEU A 229 4.23 2.38 15.57
N ALA A 230 5.07 2.26 14.55
CA ALA A 230 5.14 3.25 13.47
C ALA A 230 3.86 3.28 12.62
N ILE A 231 3.27 2.12 12.32
CA ILE A 231 2.10 2.03 11.43
C ILE A 231 0.78 2.15 12.20
N SER A 232 0.69 1.61 13.42
CA SER A 232 -0.55 1.64 14.22
C SER A 232 -1.07 3.06 14.51
N CYS A 233 -0.19 4.05 14.63
CA CYS A 233 -0.58 5.47 14.74
C CYS A 233 -1.38 5.97 13.52
N GLY A 234 -1.17 5.36 12.35
CA GLY A 234 -1.85 5.69 11.10
C GLY A 234 -3.32 5.27 11.06
N ILE A 235 -3.73 4.27 11.85
CA ILE A 235 -5.12 3.78 11.89
C ILE A 235 -6.07 4.87 12.40
N PRO A 236 -5.92 5.43 13.62
CA PRO A 236 -6.78 6.53 14.07
C PRO A 236 -6.58 7.78 13.21
N GLY A 237 -5.36 8.02 12.72
CA GLY A 237 -5.06 9.14 11.81
C GLY A 237 -5.87 9.09 10.52
N SER A 238 -6.04 7.92 9.90
CA SER A 238 -6.82 7.73 8.67
C SER A 238 -8.31 8.05 8.85
N LEU A 239 -8.87 7.71 10.00
CA LEU A 239 -10.26 8.01 10.32
C LEU A 239 -10.45 9.50 10.64
N ILE A 240 -9.60 10.07 11.49
CA ILE A 240 -9.67 11.48 11.87
C ILE A 240 -9.48 12.38 10.65
N SER A 241 -8.48 12.12 9.81
CA SER A 241 -8.24 12.88 8.57
C SER A 241 -9.44 12.80 7.61
N SER A 242 -10.05 11.62 7.46
CA SER A 242 -11.25 11.48 6.61
C SER A 242 -12.46 12.27 7.12
N LEU A 243 -12.66 12.34 8.45
CA LEU A 243 -13.73 13.12 9.07
C LEU A 243 -13.47 14.62 8.97
N ILE A 244 -12.21 15.06 9.13
CA ILE A 244 -11.79 16.45 8.93
C ILE A 244 -11.98 16.84 7.47
N ALA A 245 -11.56 16.00 6.52
CA ALA A 245 -11.73 16.26 5.08
C ALA A 245 -13.20 16.33 4.66
N LYS A 246 -14.08 15.56 5.31
CA LYS A 246 -15.53 15.65 5.12
C LYS A 246 -16.09 16.98 5.64
N LYS A 247 -15.57 17.49 6.77
CA LYS A 247 -16.04 18.74 7.41
C LYS A 247 -15.45 20.01 6.80
N TYR A 248 -14.21 19.96 6.35
CA TYR A 248 -13.46 21.08 5.80
C TYR A 248 -13.07 20.77 4.35
N SER A 249 -13.68 21.46 3.40
CA SER A 249 -13.43 21.27 1.96
C SER A 249 -12.06 21.76 1.47
N ASN A 250 -11.20 22.25 2.37
CA ASN A 250 -9.91 22.86 2.01
C ASN A 250 -8.74 21.88 2.14
N TYR A 251 -8.64 20.93 1.21
CA TYR A 251 -7.56 19.94 1.10
C TYR A 251 -6.14 20.54 1.14
N ARG A 252 -5.97 21.75 0.60
CA ARG A 252 -4.66 22.45 0.56
C ARG A 252 -4.04 22.68 1.94
N TYR A 253 -4.85 23.03 2.94
CA TYR A 253 -4.32 23.28 4.29
C TYR A 253 -3.96 21.97 4.99
N MET A 254 -4.72 20.89 4.75
CA MET A 254 -4.41 19.57 5.30
C MET A 254 -3.07 19.05 4.75
N ASP A 255 -2.88 19.09 3.43
CA ASP A 255 -1.63 18.65 2.79
C ASP A 255 -0.42 19.48 3.25
N SER A 256 -0.63 20.79 3.48
CA SER A 256 0.43 21.68 3.95
C SER A 256 0.87 21.35 5.38
N ILE A 257 -0.07 21.01 6.28
CA ILE A 257 0.23 20.63 7.66
C ILE A 257 1.02 19.31 7.69
N GLU A 258 0.61 18.33 6.88
CA GLU A 258 1.31 17.04 6.79
C GLU A 258 2.73 17.20 6.23
N MET A 259 2.94 18.07 5.23
CA MET A 259 4.28 18.40 4.73
C MET A 259 5.19 18.99 5.81
N VAL A 260 4.69 19.89 6.66
CA VAL A 260 5.49 20.47 7.76
C VAL A 260 5.84 19.40 8.79
N ALA A 261 4.89 18.54 9.15
CA ALA A 261 5.13 17.43 10.07
C ALA A 261 6.20 16.46 9.52
N LEU A 262 6.15 16.16 8.22
CA LEU A 262 7.16 15.34 7.56
C LEU A 262 8.53 16.00 7.49
N PHE A 263 8.59 17.31 7.22
CA PHE A 263 9.87 18.01 7.23
C PHE A 263 10.54 17.94 8.60
N ILE A 264 9.77 18.07 9.68
CA ILE A 264 10.26 17.90 11.06
C ILE A 264 10.72 16.46 11.28
N HIS A 265 9.95 15.47 10.83
CA HIS A 265 10.28 14.05 10.98
C HIS A 265 11.56 13.68 10.22
N CYS A 266 11.67 14.02 8.94
CA CYS A 266 12.85 13.80 8.12
C CYS A 266 14.09 14.51 8.70
N ARG A 267 13.94 15.74 9.19
CA ARG A 267 15.04 16.46 9.86
C ARG A 267 15.52 15.70 11.09
N ASN A 268 14.61 15.25 11.96
CA ASN A 268 14.97 14.51 13.16
C ASN A 268 15.60 13.14 12.83
N TRP A 269 15.11 12.47 11.78
CA TRP A 269 15.65 11.18 11.33
C TRP A 269 17.06 11.32 10.74
N LEU A 270 17.27 12.28 9.83
CA LEU A 270 18.59 12.60 9.28
C LEU A 270 19.57 13.07 10.35
N PHE A 271 19.11 13.87 11.32
CA PHE A 271 19.95 14.33 12.42
C PHE A 271 20.42 13.16 13.29
N ASN A 272 19.52 12.22 13.60
CA ASN A 272 19.89 11.03 14.36
C ASN A 272 20.83 10.10 13.57
N GLU A 273 20.59 9.84 12.28
CA GLU A 273 21.55 9.04 11.47
C GLU A 273 22.93 9.70 11.34
N CYS A 274 22.99 11.03 11.22
CA CYS A 274 24.26 11.76 11.22
C CYS A 274 24.98 11.66 12.57
N VAL A 275 24.26 11.76 13.70
CA VAL A 275 24.85 11.60 15.03
C VAL A 275 25.35 10.17 15.24
N PHE A 276 24.59 9.15 14.83
CA PHE A 276 25.02 7.74 14.90
C PHE A 276 26.16 7.37 13.94
N CYS A 277 26.41 8.16 12.89
CA CYS A 277 27.59 7.98 12.01
C CYS A 277 28.87 8.65 12.55
N VAL A 278 28.77 9.56 13.53
CA VAL A 278 29.94 10.21 14.14
C VAL A 278 30.53 9.35 15.27
N ASP A 279 29.73 8.46 15.86
CA ASP A 279 30.13 7.59 16.97
C ASP A 279 30.50 6.14 16.55
N ALA A 280 30.70 5.88 15.25
CA ALA A 280 31.13 4.59 14.69
C ALA A 280 32.45 4.71 13.92
#